data_AF-A0A3M2D090-F1
#
_entry.id   AF-A0A3M2D090-F1
#
_cell.length_a   1.000
_cell.length_b   1.000
_cell.length_c   1.000
_cell.angle_alpha   90.00
_cell.angle_beta   90.00
_cell.angle_gamma   90.00
#
_symmetry.space_group_name_H-M   'P 1'
#
loop_
_entity.id
_entity.type
_entity.pdbx_description
1 polymer ?
#
loop_
_entity_poly.entity_id
_entity_poly.type
_entity_poly.pdbx_seq_one_letter_code
_entity_poly.pdbx_strand_id
1 'polypeptide(L)'
;MKILAQTERKNILQRYWVMEERILRDDSKSGSSRQHNLISTNTIVAIGSRIKGNKCEIYPRDMVVKLGDYLSYPDITIVAEEPKFADNNAEILLNPTVVIEVFSKSTVAYDKTVKLDHYLQAESIREILLISEDEVRVEHYFKQNPKQWIYRIYNSTDDIISLESVNCKISVSEIYIHVRLDQANTRHVANGEFINMP
;
A
#
# COMPACT_ATOMS: atom_id res chain seq x y z
N MET A 1 -3.08 -0.55 42.03
CA MET A 1 -2.30 -0.61 40.77
C MET A 1 -2.96 -1.40 39.64
N LYS A 2 -3.65 -2.54 39.86
CA LYS A 2 -4.30 -3.30 38.75
C LYS A 2 -5.49 -2.59 38.06
N ILE A 3 -6.19 -1.70 38.76
CA ILE A 3 -7.39 -1.01 38.23
C ILE A 3 -7.02 0.10 37.22
N LEU A 4 -5.88 0.78 37.40
CA LEU A 4 -5.44 1.84 36.50
C LEU A 4 -5.04 1.29 35.11
N ALA A 5 -4.36 0.14 35.05
CA ALA A 5 -3.98 -0.52 33.80
C ALA A 5 -5.19 -1.04 32.99
N GLN A 6 -6.27 -1.48 33.64
CA GLN A 6 -7.51 -1.90 32.95
C GLN A 6 -8.28 -0.71 32.39
N THR A 7 -8.27 0.43 33.07
CA THR A 7 -8.93 1.67 32.62
C THR A 7 -8.18 2.30 31.46
N GLU A 8 -6.84 2.30 31.48
CA GLU A 8 -6.02 2.71 30.33
C GLU A 8 -6.23 1.78 29.13
N ARG A 9 -6.25 0.45 29.33
CA ARG A 9 -6.55 -0.53 28.26
C ARG A 9 -7.93 -0.29 27.64
N LYS A 10 -8.96 -0.03 28.44
CA LYS A 10 -10.31 0.28 27.94
C LYS A 10 -10.35 1.60 27.17
N ASN A 11 -9.66 2.64 27.64
CA ASN A 11 -9.64 3.95 26.96
C ASN A 11 -8.83 3.95 25.67
N ILE A 12 -7.72 3.20 25.64
CA ILE A 12 -6.91 2.93 24.45
C ILE A 12 -7.79 2.23 23.43
N LEU A 13 -8.35 1.06 23.77
CA LEU A 13 -9.23 0.32 22.86
C LEU A 13 -10.45 1.15 22.45
N GLN A 14 -11.13 1.88 23.35
CA GLN A 14 -12.26 2.73 23.00
C GLN A 14 -11.89 3.84 21.98
N ARG A 15 -10.68 4.39 22.07
CA ARG A 15 -10.16 5.33 21.07
C ARG A 15 -9.82 4.63 19.75
N TYR A 16 -9.31 3.40 19.78
CA TYR A 16 -9.13 2.57 18.58
C TYR A 16 -10.48 2.23 17.94
N TRP A 17 -11.50 1.83 18.69
CA TRP A 17 -12.85 1.53 18.17
C TRP A 17 -13.52 2.76 17.50
N VAL A 18 -13.38 3.96 18.08
CA VAL A 18 -13.93 5.19 17.48
C VAL A 18 -13.12 5.65 16.26
N MET A 19 -11.81 5.38 16.23
CA MET A 19 -10.96 5.62 15.06
C MET A 19 -11.26 4.59 13.95
N GLU A 20 -11.40 3.32 14.30
CA GLU A 20 -11.83 2.21 13.44
C GLU A 20 -13.18 2.53 12.81
N GLU A 21 -14.19 3.01 13.54
CA GLU A 21 -15.47 3.40 12.91
C GLU A 21 -15.33 4.54 11.88
N ARG A 22 -14.31 5.39 11.98
CA ARG A 22 -14.00 6.44 11.01
C ARG A 22 -13.17 5.94 9.83
N ILE A 23 -12.17 5.11 10.09
CA ILE A 23 -11.28 4.50 9.08
C ILE A 23 -12.05 3.44 8.26
N LEU A 24 -12.82 2.57 8.92
CA LEU A 24 -13.70 1.58 8.28
C LEU A 24 -14.78 2.22 7.42
N ARG A 25 -15.26 3.44 7.72
CA ARG A 25 -16.23 4.13 6.86
C ARG A 25 -15.64 4.64 5.54
N ASP A 26 -14.33 4.86 5.48
CA ASP A 26 -13.63 5.31 4.26
C ASP A 26 -13.03 4.12 3.48
N ASP A 27 -12.46 3.12 4.18
CA ASP A 27 -11.84 1.94 3.57
C ASP A 27 -12.84 0.82 3.19
N SER A 28 -14.05 0.77 3.76
CA SER A 28 -15.03 -0.31 3.46
C SER A 28 -15.65 -0.24 2.07
N LYS A 29 -15.43 0.85 1.31
CA LYS A 29 -15.89 0.96 -0.08
C LYS A 29 -14.80 0.72 -1.13
N SER A 30 -13.52 0.70 -0.78
CA SER A 30 -12.40 0.64 -1.73
C SER A 30 -11.71 -0.73 -1.82
N GLY A 31 -12.00 -1.68 -0.92
CA GLY A 31 -11.14 -2.85 -0.68
C GLY A 31 -11.60 -4.25 -1.09
N SER A 32 -12.61 -4.43 -1.95
CA SER A 32 -13.09 -5.81 -2.24
C SER A 32 -13.44 -6.10 -3.69
N SER A 33 -12.84 -5.38 -4.65
CA SER A 33 -12.92 -5.80 -6.05
C SER A 33 -12.11 -7.09 -6.27
N ARG A 34 -12.50 -7.89 -7.25
CA ARG A 34 -11.73 -9.11 -7.61
C ARG A 34 -10.31 -8.72 -8.05
N GLN A 35 -10.17 -7.59 -8.74
CA GLN A 35 -8.89 -7.05 -9.19
C GLN A 35 -7.98 -6.72 -8.01
N HIS A 36 -8.51 -6.01 -7.01
CA HIS A 36 -7.81 -5.70 -5.76
C HIS A 36 -7.23 -6.97 -5.12
N ASN A 37 -8.09 -7.97 -4.89
CA ASN A 37 -7.69 -9.22 -4.23
C ASN A 37 -6.61 -9.98 -5.01
N LEU A 38 -6.71 -10.00 -6.35
CA LEU A 38 -5.69 -10.63 -7.20
C LEU A 38 -4.37 -9.89 -7.13
N ILE A 39 -4.37 -8.56 -7.29
CA ILE A 39 -3.16 -7.74 -7.23
C ILE A 39 -2.46 -7.91 -5.89
N SER A 40 -3.19 -7.79 -4.78
CA SER A 40 -2.63 -7.95 -3.43
C SER A 40 -2.04 -9.35 -3.23
N THR A 41 -2.78 -10.40 -3.60
CA THR A 41 -2.33 -11.80 -3.46
C THR A 41 -1.10 -12.08 -4.33
N ASN A 42 -1.13 -11.68 -5.59
CA ASN A 42 -0.04 -11.86 -6.53
C ASN A 42 1.24 -11.17 -6.03
N THR A 43 1.10 -9.94 -5.53
CA THR A 43 2.21 -9.16 -4.96
C THR A 43 2.81 -9.86 -3.74
N ILE A 44 1.97 -10.34 -2.80
CA ILE A 44 2.41 -11.13 -1.63
C ILE A 44 3.17 -12.38 -2.09
N VAL A 45 2.67 -13.12 -3.08
CA VAL A 45 3.33 -14.35 -3.56
C VAL A 45 4.66 -14.02 -4.25
N ALA A 46 4.69 -13.02 -5.13
CA ALA A 46 5.87 -12.63 -5.88
C ALA A 46 7.00 -12.18 -4.95
N ILE A 47 6.69 -11.36 -3.95
CA ILE A 47 7.68 -10.89 -2.96
C ILE A 47 8.01 -12.01 -1.96
N GLY A 48 6.99 -12.60 -1.36
CA GLY A 48 7.11 -13.61 -0.30
C GLY A 48 7.91 -14.83 -0.73
N SER A 49 7.83 -15.23 -2.01
CA SER A 49 8.66 -16.33 -2.54
C SER A 49 10.16 -16.01 -2.61
N ARG A 50 10.54 -14.73 -2.66
CA ARG A 50 11.93 -14.27 -2.84
C ARG A 50 12.59 -13.82 -1.54
N ILE A 51 11.81 -13.34 -0.57
CA ILE A 51 12.32 -12.94 0.74
C ILE A 51 12.42 -14.11 1.74
N LYS A 52 12.00 -15.33 1.33
CA LYS A 52 12.17 -16.57 2.11
C LYS A 52 13.65 -16.82 2.40
N GLY A 53 14.01 -16.77 3.68
CA GLY A 53 15.38 -17.00 4.18
C GLY A 53 16.08 -15.73 4.67
N ASN A 54 15.54 -14.56 4.37
CA ASN A 54 15.91 -13.30 5.04
C ASN A 54 15.07 -13.16 6.32
N LYS A 55 15.50 -12.32 7.27
CA LYS A 55 14.75 -11.99 8.50
C LYS A 55 13.49 -11.14 8.22
N CYS A 56 12.93 -11.21 7.02
CA CYS A 56 11.83 -10.38 6.61
C CYS A 56 10.50 -11.07 6.90
N GLU A 57 9.55 -10.31 7.44
CA GLU A 57 8.16 -10.72 7.63
C GLU A 57 7.26 -9.92 6.70
N ILE A 58 6.24 -10.58 6.13
CA ILE A 58 5.24 -9.97 5.26
C ILE A 58 3.86 -10.21 5.85
N TYR A 59 3.09 -9.14 6.01
CA TYR A 59 1.73 -9.17 6.54
C TYR A 59 0.74 -8.65 5.50
N PRO A 60 -0.40 -9.32 5.32
CA PRO A 60 -1.52 -8.78 4.55
C PRO A 60 -2.24 -7.67 5.35
N ARG A 61 -3.28 -7.09 4.74
CA ARG A 61 -4.13 -5.98 5.22
C ARG A 61 -4.50 -5.94 6.71
N ASP A 62 -4.57 -7.07 7.39
CA ASP A 62 -5.01 -7.14 8.79
C ASP A 62 -3.98 -6.60 9.80
N MET A 63 -2.76 -6.25 9.37
CA MET A 63 -1.74 -5.66 10.24
C MET A 63 -1.91 -4.14 10.37
N VAL A 64 -2.14 -3.64 11.58
CA VAL A 64 -2.19 -2.20 11.85
C VAL A 64 -0.77 -1.65 11.90
N VAL A 65 -0.49 -0.58 11.15
CA VAL A 65 0.76 0.16 11.27
C VAL A 65 0.53 1.49 11.98
N LYS A 66 1.41 1.81 12.93
CA LYS A 66 1.39 3.09 13.65
C LYS A 66 2.56 3.97 13.25
N LEU A 67 2.24 5.15 12.72
CA LEU A 67 3.19 6.14 12.21
C LEU A 67 3.00 7.46 12.97
N GLY A 68 3.71 7.60 14.09
CA GLY A 68 3.44 8.67 15.05
C GLY A 68 2.06 8.49 15.68
N ASP A 69 1.18 9.48 15.51
CA ASP A 69 -0.22 9.42 15.97
C ASP A 69 -1.19 8.90 14.90
N TYR A 70 -0.70 8.60 13.70
CA TYR A 70 -1.49 8.04 12.60
C TYR A 70 -1.50 6.52 12.64
N LEU A 71 -2.67 5.93 12.33
CA LEU A 71 -2.86 4.49 12.20
C LEU A 71 -3.33 4.20 10.78
N SER A 72 -2.78 3.16 10.17
CA SER A 72 -3.16 2.71 8.83
C SER A 72 -3.29 1.20 8.77
N TYR A 73 -4.02 0.74 7.77
CA TYR A 73 -4.20 -0.66 7.39
C TYR A 73 -3.73 -0.85 5.94
N PRO A 74 -2.40 -0.86 5.69
CA PRO A 74 -1.91 -1.00 4.32
C PRO A 74 -2.25 -2.38 3.79
N ASP A 75 -2.58 -2.49 2.49
CA ASP A 75 -2.95 -3.79 1.91
C ASP A 75 -1.86 -4.85 2.07
N ILE A 76 -0.58 -4.44 2.05
CA ILE A 76 0.57 -5.29 2.37
C ILE A 76 1.62 -4.49 3.12
N THR A 77 2.16 -5.08 4.19
CA THR A 77 3.28 -4.52 4.96
C THR A 77 4.44 -5.52 5.00
N ILE A 78 5.67 -5.03 4.86
CA ILE A 78 6.88 -5.84 5.01
C ILE A 78 7.79 -5.21 6.07
N VAL A 79 8.34 -6.04 6.94
CA VAL A 79 9.35 -5.67 7.94
C VAL A 79 10.64 -6.41 7.60
N ALA A 80 11.75 -5.70 7.44
CA ALA A 80 13.05 -6.31 7.10
C ALA A 80 13.90 -6.67 8.34
N GLU A 81 13.54 -6.11 9.50
CA GLU A 81 14.19 -6.32 10.80
C GLU A 81 13.26 -7.08 11.76
N GLU A 82 13.68 -7.25 13.02
CA GLU A 82 12.79 -7.77 14.07
C GLU A 82 11.55 -6.85 14.22
N PRO A 83 10.32 -7.39 14.11
CA PRO A 83 9.12 -6.58 14.23
C PRO A 83 8.94 -6.06 15.66
N LYS A 84 8.58 -4.78 15.78
CA LYS A 84 8.33 -4.08 17.04
C LYS A 84 6.87 -3.71 17.12
N PHE A 85 6.22 -4.11 18.20
CA PHE A 85 4.79 -3.88 18.40
C PHE A 85 4.53 -2.91 19.55
N ALA A 86 3.43 -2.15 19.44
CA ALA A 86 2.99 -1.22 20.49
C ALA A 86 2.33 -1.92 21.68
N ASP A 87 1.93 -3.17 21.47
CA ASP A 87 1.16 -4.00 22.39
C ASP A 87 1.74 -5.41 22.49
N ASN A 88 1.31 -6.15 23.51
CA ASN A 88 1.80 -7.52 23.77
C ASN A 88 1.13 -8.59 22.89
N ASN A 89 0.07 -8.25 22.15
CA ASN A 89 -0.66 -9.16 21.28
C ASN A 89 -0.14 -9.13 19.82
N ALA A 90 0.83 -8.25 19.53
CA ALA A 90 1.34 -8.00 18.19
C ALA A 90 0.27 -7.49 17.19
N GLU A 91 -0.66 -6.66 17.68
CA GLU A 91 -1.75 -6.10 16.86
C GLU A 91 -1.29 -4.84 16.10
N ILE A 92 -0.39 -4.04 16.68
CA ILE A 92 0.03 -2.74 16.12
C ILE A 92 1.55 -2.70 15.89
N LEU A 93 1.94 -2.76 14.63
CA LEU A 93 3.33 -2.70 14.18
C LEU A 93 3.89 -1.27 14.16
N LEU A 94 5.12 -1.09 14.65
CA LEU A 94 5.79 0.21 14.81
C LEU A 94 6.89 0.47 13.77
N ASN A 95 7.43 -0.57 13.13
CA ASN A 95 8.59 -0.45 12.23
C ASN A 95 8.38 -1.09 10.84
N PRO A 96 7.29 -0.74 10.11
CA PRO A 96 7.16 -1.16 8.72
C PRO A 96 8.35 -0.67 7.88
N THR A 97 8.92 -1.54 7.05
CA THR A 97 10.02 -1.20 6.13
C THR A 97 9.49 -0.88 4.74
N VAL A 98 8.52 -1.66 4.26
CA VAL A 98 7.83 -1.43 2.98
C VAL A 98 6.33 -1.43 3.24
N VAL A 99 5.62 -0.47 2.65
CA VAL A 99 4.15 -0.46 2.60
C VAL A 99 3.69 -0.48 1.15
N ILE A 100 2.67 -1.28 0.87
CA ILE A 100 2.11 -1.43 -0.47
C ILE A 100 0.60 -1.25 -0.36
N GLU A 101 0.06 -0.41 -1.23
CA GLU A 101 -1.37 -0.12 -1.30
C GLU A 101 -1.88 -0.39 -2.72
N VAL A 102 -3.08 -0.94 -2.82
CA VAL A 102 -3.78 -1.14 -4.09
C VAL A 102 -4.94 -0.13 -4.15
N PHE A 103 -4.87 0.75 -5.15
CA PHE A 103 -5.82 1.87 -5.30
C PHE A 103 -6.65 1.75 -6.58
N SER A 104 -7.92 2.09 -6.47
CA SER A 104 -8.77 2.38 -7.63
C SER A 104 -8.72 3.87 -7.99
N LYS A 105 -9.06 4.21 -9.22
CA LYS A 105 -9.34 5.57 -9.72
C LYS A 105 -10.47 6.23 -8.93
N SER A 106 -11.37 5.43 -8.36
CA SER A 106 -12.46 5.90 -7.51
C SER A 106 -12.03 6.16 -6.07
N THR A 107 -10.86 5.67 -5.65
CA THR A 107 -10.28 6.05 -4.37
C THR A 107 -10.06 7.56 -4.41
N VAL A 108 -10.69 8.26 -3.47
CA VAL A 108 -10.64 9.71 -3.41
C VAL A 108 -9.16 10.10 -3.38
N ALA A 109 -8.70 10.89 -4.35
CA ALA A 109 -7.30 11.29 -4.46
C ALA A 109 -6.74 11.88 -3.15
N TYR A 110 -7.63 12.44 -2.33
CA TYR A 110 -7.37 12.87 -0.96
C TYR A 110 -6.89 11.74 -0.03
N ASP A 111 -7.58 10.58 0.03
CA ASP A 111 -7.15 9.45 0.88
C ASP A 111 -5.76 8.95 0.49
N LYS A 112 -5.53 8.76 -0.82
CA LYS A 112 -4.20 8.41 -1.35
C LYS A 112 -3.13 9.42 -0.92
N THR A 113 -3.43 10.72 -1.00
CA THR A 113 -2.47 11.78 -0.65
C THR A 113 -2.18 11.80 0.85
N VAL A 114 -3.21 11.70 1.70
CA VAL A 114 -3.05 11.70 3.17
C VAL A 114 -2.24 10.49 3.64
N LYS A 115 -2.56 9.28 3.16
CA LYS A 115 -1.79 8.06 3.47
C LYS A 115 -0.33 8.21 3.04
N LEU A 116 -0.10 8.66 1.81
CA LEU A 116 1.24 8.86 1.27
C LEU A 116 2.04 9.88 2.11
N ASP A 117 1.45 11.00 2.51
CA ASP A 117 2.12 12.01 3.33
C ASP A 117 2.59 11.44 4.67
N HIS A 118 1.77 10.61 5.33
CA HIS A 118 2.17 9.92 6.56
C HIS A 118 3.28 8.89 6.30
N TYR A 119 3.22 8.15 5.20
CA TYR A 119 4.26 7.19 4.84
C TYR A 119 5.61 7.85 4.55
N LEU A 120 5.61 8.98 3.84
CA LEU A 120 6.82 9.72 3.50
C LEU A 120 7.52 10.32 4.73
N GLN A 121 6.77 10.62 5.80
CA GLN A 121 7.28 11.16 7.06
C GLN A 121 7.79 10.09 8.03
N ALA A 122 7.33 8.84 7.89
CA ALA A 122 7.72 7.76 8.79
C ALA A 122 9.22 7.42 8.66
N GLU A 123 9.95 7.34 9.77
CA GLU A 123 11.40 7.06 9.74
C GLU A 123 11.72 5.63 9.27
N SER A 124 10.92 4.65 9.70
CA SER A 124 11.08 3.23 9.42
C SER A 124 10.85 2.86 7.96
N ILE A 125 9.89 3.50 7.29
CA ILE A 125 9.52 3.18 5.91
C ILE A 125 10.66 3.57 4.96
N ARG A 126 11.10 2.63 4.15
CA ARG A 126 12.12 2.82 3.11
C ARG A 126 11.53 2.83 1.72
N GLU A 127 10.44 2.09 1.52
CA GLU A 127 9.81 1.94 0.22
C GLU A 127 8.29 1.95 0.33
N ILE A 128 7.65 2.59 -0.63
CA ILE A 128 6.20 2.68 -0.76
C ILE A 128 5.85 2.30 -2.19
N LEU A 129 4.96 1.31 -2.37
CA LEU A 129 4.38 0.99 -3.67
C LEU A 129 2.89 1.35 -3.68
N LEU A 130 2.46 2.11 -4.67
CA LEU A 130 1.05 2.38 -4.93
C LEU A 130 0.69 1.73 -6.27
N ILE A 131 -0.12 0.69 -6.22
CA ILE A 131 -0.48 -0.14 -7.37
C ILE A 131 -1.90 0.23 -7.80
N SER A 132 -2.12 0.53 -9.08
CA SER A 132 -3.47 0.79 -9.58
C SER A 132 -4.19 -0.50 -9.91
N GLU A 133 -5.46 -0.65 -9.50
CA GLU A 133 -6.30 -1.78 -9.91
C GLU A 133 -7.04 -1.56 -11.24
N ASP A 134 -7.04 -0.33 -11.78
CA ASP A 134 -7.76 0.04 -13.01
C ASP A 134 -6.86 0.14 -14.25
N GLU A 135 -5.55 0.17 -14.08
CA GLU A 135 -4.58 0.22 -15.17
C GLU A 135 -3.25 -0.42 -14.76
N VAL A 136 -2.42 -0.83 -15.73
CA VAL A 136 -1.06 -1.29 -15.46
C VAL A 136 -0.23 -0.08 -15.05
N ARG A 137 -0.14 0.16 -13.74
CA ARG A 137 0.60 1.28 -13.18
C ARG A 137 1.01 0.98 -11.75
N VAL A 138 2.31 1.03 -11.49
CA VAL A 138 2.90 0.98 -10.16
C VAL A 138 3.72 2.24 -9.93
N GLU A 139 3.41 2.95 -8.87
CA GLU A 139 4.18 4.10 -8.39
C GLU A 139 5.07 3.64 -7.24
N HIS A 140 6.36 3.96 -7.30
CA HIS A 140 7.34 3.53 -6.32
C HIS A 140 8.07 4.73 -5.75
N TYR A 141 7.95 4.92 -4.45
CA TYR A 141 8.73 5.89 -3.70
C TYR A 141 9.82 5.14 -2.94
N PHE A 142 11.07 5.50 -3.19
CA PHE A 142 12.24 4.93 -2.53
C PHE A 142 12.98 6.00 -1.74
N LYS A 143 13.17 5.78 -0.44
CA LYS A 143 13.88 6.71 0.44
C LYS A 143 15.39 6.59 0.22
N GLN A 144 15.96 7.57 -0.48
CA GLN A 144 17.40 7.64 -0.73
C GLN A 144 18.17 8.12 0.53
N ASN A 145 17.58 9.05 1.29
CA ASN A 145 18.08 9.52 2.58
C ASN A 145 16.91 10.14 3.40
N PRO A 146 17.10 10.56 4.66
CA PRO A 146 15.99 11.01 5.53
C PRO A 146 15.10 12.11 4.97
N LYS A 147 15.56 12.90 4.01
CA LYS A 147 14.79 14.01 3.41
C LYS A 147 14.65 13.91 1.89
N GLN A 148 14.99 12.76 1.31
CA GLN A 148 14.99 12.59 -0.14
C GLN A 148 14.35 11.27 -0.54
N TRP A 149 13.37 11.38 -1.42
CA TRP A 149 12.67 10.27 -2.04
C TRP A 149 12.86 10.31 -3.54
N ILE A 150 13.08 9.14 -4.14
CA ILE A 150 13.05 8.95 -5.58
C ILE A 150 11.66 8.42 -5.94
N TYR A 151 11.02 9.05 -6.92
CA TYR A 151 9.74 8.62 -7.46
C TYR A 151 9.94 7.94 -8.82
N ARG A 152 9.41 6.73 -8.97
CA ARG A 152 9.44 5.94 -10.21
C ARG A 152 8.03 5.52 -10.58
N ILE A 153 7.78 5.41 -11.89
CA ILE A 153 6.54 4.88 -12.44
C ILE A 153 6.92 3.69 -13.31
N TYR A 154 6.22 2.58 -13.09
CA TYR A 154 6.25 1.39 -13.94
C TYR A 154 4.89 1.21 -14.57
N ASN A 155 4.83 1.18 -15.89
CA ASN A 155 3.58 1.13 -16.66
C ASN A 155 3.65 0.17 -17.85
N SER A 156 4.71 -0.64 -17.93
CA SER A 156 4.84 -1.77 -18.83
C SER A 156 4.84 -3.08 -18.03
N THR A 157 4.27 -4.15 -18.59
CA THR A 157 4.33 -5.49 -17.98
C THR A 157 5.75 -6.03 -17.86
N ASP A 158 6.65 -5.57 -18.72
CA ASP A 158 8.06 -6.00 -18.76
C ASP A 158 8.93 -5.24 -17.75
N ASP A 159 8.38 -4.22 -17.09
CA ASP A 159 9.10 -3.45 -16.08
C ASP A 159 9.43 -4.33 -14.87
N ILE A 160 10.64 -4.14 -14.33
CA ILE A 160 11.11 -4.80 -13.12
C ILE A 160 11.16 -3.78 -11.98
N ILE A 161 10.41 -4.06 -10.93
CA ILE A 161 10.41 -3.29 -9.69
C ILE A 161 11.50 -3.87 -8.79
N SER A 162 12.43 -3.03 -8.35
CA SER A 162 13.48 -3.40 -7.39
C SER A 162 13.15 -2.82 -6.03
N LEU A 163 12.80 -3.68 -5.08
CA LEU A 163 12.65 -3.36 -3.67
C LEU A 163 13.99 -3.55 -2.96
N GLU A 164 14.80 -2.48 -2.92
CA GLU A 164 16.17 -2.53 -2.44
C GLU A 164 16.26 -2.84 -0.93
N SER A 165 15.31 -2.35 -0.14
CA SER A 165 15.30 -2.51 1.32
C SER A 165 15.10 -3.95 1.79
N VAL A 166 14.56 -4.80 0.92
CA VAL A 166 14.32 -6.23 1.16
C VAL A 166 15.03 -7.13 0.15
N ASN A 167 15.94 -6.57 -0.66
CA ASN A 167 16.70 -7.24 -1.71
C ASN A 167 15.79 -8.11 -2.62
N CYS A 168 14.69 -7.55 -3.09
CA CYS A 168 13.69 -8.26 -3.88
C CYS A 168 13.48 -7.59 -5.24
N LYS A 169 13.34 -8.39 -6.29
CA LYS A 169 12.95 -7.92 -7.63
C LYS A 169 11.73 -8.70 -8.09
N ILE A 170 10.69 -7.98 -8.50
CA ILE A 170 9.46 -8.54 -9.05
C ILE A 170 9.13 -7.83 -10.36
N SER A 171 8.53 -8.53 -11.31
CA SER A 171 8.02 -7.90 -12.52
C SER A 171 6.61 -7.33 -12.31
N VAL A 172 6.26 -6.30 -13.08
CA VAL A 172 4.88 -5.82 -13.15
C VAL A 172 3.95 -6.93 -13.66
N SER A 173 4.41 -7.78 -14.58
CA SER A 173 3.63 -8.94 -15.06
C SER A 173 3.20 -9.90 -13.94
N GLU A 174 4.06 -10.12 -12.93
CA GLU A 174 3.73 -10.97 -11.79
C GLU A 174 2.65 -10.35 -10.92
N ILE A 175 2.64 -9.02 -10.74
CA ILE A 175 1.61 -8.30 -9.98
C ILE A 175 0.24 -8.42 -10.66
N TYR A 176 0.20 -8.24 -11.98
CA TYR A 176 -1.04 -8.21 -12.76
C TYR A 176 -1.46 -9.57 -13.34
N ILE A 177 -0.84 -10.69 -12.92
CA ILE A 177 -1.20 -12.01 -13.44
C ILE A 177 -2.68 -12.32 -13.16
N HIS A 178 -3.40 -12.74 -14.21
CA HIS A 178 -4.85 -13.01 -14.19
C HIS A 178 -5.77 -11.81 -13.85
N VAL A 179 -5.21 -10.60 -13.78
CA VAL A 179 -5.98 -9.37 -13.67
C VAL A 179 -6.50 -9.01 -15.06
N ARG A 180 -7.82 -8.78 -15.17
CA ARG A 180 -8.44 -8.26 -16.38
C ARG A 180 -8.75 -6.80 -16.13
N LEU A 181 -8.08 -5.94 -16.89
CA LEU A 181 -8.34 -4.51 -16.87
C LEU A 181 -9.40 -4.22 -17.92
N ASP A 182 -10.49 -3.61 -17.51
CA ASP A 182 -11.50 -3.17 -18.45
C ASP A 182 -10.92 -2.03 -19.29
N GLN A 183 -10.86 -2.21 -20.61
CA GLN A 183 -10.54 -1.10 -21.50
C GLN A 183 -11.70 -0.11 -21.47
N ALA A 184 -11.73 0.78 -20.49
CA ALA A 184 -12.70 1.86 -20.45
C ALA A 184 -12.40 2.85 -21.59
N ASN A 185 -13.10 2.66 -22.72
CA ASN A 185 -13.30 3.60 -23.83
C ASN A 185 -12.06 4.41 -24.23
N THR A 186 -11.17 3.80 -25.00
CA THR A 186 -10.46 4.55 -26.04
C THR A 186 -11.52 5.02 -27.02
N ARG A 187 -12.11 6.20 -26.80
CA ARG A 187 -12.76 6.91 -27.91
C ARG A 187 -11.65 7.14 -28.93
N HIS A 188 -11.61 6.28 -29.93
CA HIS A 188 -10.98 6.59 -31.19
C HIS A 188 -11.52 7.96 -31.61
N VAL A 189 -10.70 8.99 -31.47
CA VAL A 189 -10.84 10.18 -32.31
C VAL A 189 -10.40 9.72 -33.69
N ALA A 190 -11.29 9.01 -34.37
CA ALA A 190 -11.15 8.71 -35.77
C ALA A 190 -11.35 10.01 -36.52
N ASN A 191 -10.33 10.35 -37.31
CA ASN A 191 -10.34 11.26 -38.44
C ASN A 191 -10.44 12.74 -38.10
N GLY A 192 -9.26 13.35 -38.00
CA GLY A 192 -9.07 14.74 -38.39
C GLY A 192 -9.39 14.88 -39.88
N GLU A 193 -10.63 15.23 -40.19
CA GLU A 193 -10.96 15.89 -41.45
C GLU A 193 -10.93 17.40 -41.22
N PHE A 194 -9.93 18.04 -41.83
CA PHE A 194 -9.91 19.46 -42.04
C PHE A 194 -11.09 19.85 -42.93
N ILE A 195 -12.08 20.53 -42.36
CA ILE A 195 -13.01 21.34 -43.14
C ILE A 195 -12.60 22.81 -42.97
N ASN A 196 -11.82 23.29 -43.94
CA ASN A 196 -11.77 24.70 -44.29
C ASN A 196 -13.14 25.06 -44.88
N MET A 197 -13.80 26.09 -44.34
CA MET A 197 -14.88 26.78 -45.05
C MET A 197 -14.50 28.25 -45.24
N PRO A 198 -14.84 28.82 -46.41
CA PRO A 198 -14.58 30.22 -46.77
C PRO A 198 -15.44 31.22 -45.98
#